data_AF-A0A7Y0E0N9-F1
#
_entry.id   AF-A0A7Y0E0N9-F1
#
_cell.length_a   1.000
_cell.length_b   1.000
_cell.length_c   1.000
_cell.angle_alpha   90.00
_cell.angle_beta   90.00
_cell.angle_gamma   90.00
#
_symmetry.space_group_name_H-M   'P 1'
#
loop_
_entity.id
_entity.type
_entity.pdbx_description
1 polymer ?
#
loop_
_entity_poly.entity_id
_entity_poly.type
_entity_poly.pdbx_seq_one_letter_code
_entity_poly.pdbx_strand_id
1 'polypeptide(L)'
;MSDNPNSPKKQVTVGLFVTCLVDSFRPQVGFAAVTLLERAGCSVAVPSSQTCCGQPAFNSGDRDHARSVARPLIEAFADFDYVVAPSGSCAGMIREHMADLFKDDPHLADPARALAAKTYELTSFLVDVMGMPTAIADYKGTVTYHDSCSGLRELGVKDQPRRLLKGVEGLTLTELPSAEVCCGFGGTFCVKYPDISNKMVSDKTEDIAATGADTLLAGDLGCLLNMAGKLSREGRPVKAYHVAEILAGMGDGPAIGEPAIGEPES
;
A
#
# COMPACT_ATOMS: atom_id res chain seq x y z
N MET A 1 23.25 32.21 -16.96
CA MET A 1 23.40 30.79 -17.29
C MET A 1 22.02 30.32 -17.66
N SER A 2 21.77 30.24 -18.96
CA SER A 2 20.43 30.03 -19.53
C SER A 2 20.12 28.54 -19.50
N ASP A 3 19.11 28.14 -18.73
CA ASP A 3 18.62 26.76 -18.75
C ASP A 3 18.11 26.43 -20.15
N ASN A 4 18.76 25.47 -20.79
CA ASN A 4 18.38 24.98 -22.11
C ASN A 4 17.13 24.09 -21.93
N PRO A 5 15.97 24.45 -22.50
CA PRO A 5 14.72 23.69 -22.32
C PRO A 5 14.73 22.29 -22.98
N ASN A 6 15.85 21.91 -23.61
CA ASN A 6 16.02 20.67 -24.37
C ASN A 6 17.08 19.72 -23.79
N SER A 7 17.54 19.95 -22.54
CA SER A 7 18.28 18.92 -21.81
C SER A 7 17.32 17.80 -21.40
N PRO A 8 17.65 16.51 -21.63
CA PRO A 8 16.80 15.42 -21.17
C PRO A 8 16.65 15.54 -19.65
N LYS A 9 15.41 15.69 -19.17
CA LYS A 9 15.15 15.63 -17.72
C LYS A 9 15.71 14.32 -17.20
N LYS A 10 16.57 14.38 -16.18
CA LYS A 10 17.09 13.18 -15.51
C LYS A 10 15.88 12.31 -15.14
N GLN A 11 15.85 11.08 -15.64
CA GLN A 11 14.78 10.14 -15.33
C GLN A 11 14.87 9.77 -13.84
N VAL A 12 13.75 9.91 -13.13
CA VAL A 12 13.67 9.62 -11.69
C VAL A 12 13.81 8.12 -11.47
N THR A 13 14.75 7.69 -10.63
CA THR A 13 14.92 6.27 -10.27
C THR A 13 14.13 5.92 -9.01
N VAL A 14 13.31 4.89 -9.10
CA VAL A 14 12.47 4.41 -7.99
C VAL A 14 12.84 2.99 -7.64
N GLY A 15 13.21 2.78 -6.38
CA GLY A 15 13.26 1.46 -5.78
C GLY A 15 11.86 1.08 -5.28
N LEU A 16 11.24 0.07 -5.88
CA LEU A 16 9.97 -0.45 -5.40
C LEU A 16 10.20 -1.37 -4.21
N PHE A 17 9.71 -0.96 -3.04
CA PHE A 17 9.60 -1.81 -1.88
C PHE A 17 8.30 -2.61 -1.99
N VAL A 18 8.38 -3.85 -2.45
CA VAL A 18 7.19 -4.67 -2.78
C VAL A 18 6.37 -4.99 -1.54
N THR A 19 7.00 -5.05 -0.36
CA THR A 19 6.45 -5.51 0.93
C THR A 19 6.26 -7.02 1.02
N CYS A 20 6.37 -7.56 2.23
CA CYS A 20 6.27 -9.00 2.48
C CYS A 20 4.89 -9.58 2.13
N LEU A 21 3.80 -8.86 2.40
CA LEU A 21 2.45 -9.37 2.14
C LEU A 21 2.17 -9.42 0.64
N VAL A 22 2.57 -8.41 -0.12
CA VAL A 22 2.37 -8.40 -1.58
C VAL A 22 3.16 -9.53 -2.21
N ASP A 23 4.43 -9.69 -1.84
CA ASP A 23 5.30 -10.74 -2.39
C ASP A 23 4.76 -12.16 -2.10
N SER A 24 4.21 -12.38 -0.90
CA SER A 24 3.71 -13.70 -0.49
C SER A 24 2.27 -14.01 -0.91
N PHE A 25 1.37 -13.01 -0.93
CA PHE A 25 -0.07 -13.24 -1.05
C PHE A 25 -0.71 -12.61 -2.29
N ARG A 26 -0.15 -11.53 -2.84
CA ARG A 26 -0.75 -10.84 -3.99
C ARG A 26 0.30 -10.16 -4.87
N PRO A 27 1.18 -10.91 -5.56
CA PRO A 27 2.25 -10.32 -6.39
C PRO A 27 1.75 -9.35 -7.46
N GLN A 28 0.49 -9.51 -7.91
CA GLN A 28 -0.18 -8.61 -8.84
C GLN A 28 -0.11 -7.13 -8.41
N VAL A 29 -0.13 -6.84 -7.11
CA VAL A 29 0.01 -5.47 -6.60
C VAL A 29 1.38 -4.88 -6.92
N GLY A 30 2.45 -5.68 -6.86
CA GLY A 30 3.79 -5.27 -7.25
C GLY A 30 3.88 -4.91 -8.73
N PHE A 31 3.33 -5.77 -9.60
CA PHE A 31 3.27 -5.50 -11.05
C PHE A 31 2.43 -4.25 -11.39
N ALA A 32 1.31 -4.05 -10.69
CA ALA A 32 0.48 -2.86 -10.82
C ALA A 32 1.24 -1.60 -10.39
N ALA A 33 1.99 -1.67 -9.28
CA ALA A 33 2.81 -0.56 -8.81
C ALA A 33 3.93 -0.20 -9.81
N VAL A 34 4.64 -1.19 -10.37
CA VAL A 34 5.63 -0.96 -11.45
C VAL A 34 4.98 -0.25 -12.63
N THR A 35 3.85 -0.78 -13.11
CA THR A 35 3.11 -0.20 -14.25
C THR A 35 2.75 1.26 -14.01
N LEU A 36 2.26 1.60 -12.81
CA LEU A 36 1.89 2.98 -12.47
C LEU A 36 3.10 3.91 -12.38
N LEU A 37 4.20 3.45 -11.79
CA LEU A 37 5.43 4.23 -11.68
C LEU A 37 6.06 4.48 -13.06
N GLU A 38 6.07 3.48 -13.94
CA GLU A 38 6.55 3.62 -15.32
C GLU A 38 5.66 4.58 -16.13
N ARG A 39 4.33 4.51 -15.97
CA ARG A 39 3.38 5.48 -16.56
C ARG A 39 3.61 6.91 -16.05
N ALA A 40 4.10 7.08 -14.82
CA ALA A 40 4.51 8.37 -14.27
C ALA A 40 5.90 8.84 -14.76
N GLY A 41 6.60 8.04 -15.57
CA GLY A 41 7.89 8.37 -16.18
C GLY A 41 9.11 7.93 -15.37
N CYS A 42 8.94 7.12 -14.33
CA CYS A 42 10.03 6.62 -13.51
C CYS A 42 10.78 5.46 -14.17
N SER A 43 12.07 5.32 -13.86
CA SER A 43 12.81 4.08 -14.04
C SER A 43 12.71 3.27 -12.75
N VAL A 44 12.11 2.09 -12.80
CA VAL A 44 11.78 1.29 -11.61
C VAL A 44 12.73 0.10 -11.50
N ALA A 45 13.25 -0.15 -10.30
CA ALA A 45 13.93 -1.40 -9.99
C ALA A 45 13.36 -2.01 -8.70
N VAL A 46 13.45 -3.33 -8.61
CA VAL A 46 13.01 -4.12 -7.44
C VAL A 46 14.25 -4.82 -6.87
N PRO A 47 14.92 -4.26 -5.85
CA PRO A 47 16.08 -4.90 -5.26
C PRO A 47 15.72 -6.27 -4.66
N SER A 48 16.40 -7.34 -5.06
CA SER A 48 16.17 -8.69 -4.53
C SER A 48 16.65 -8.87 -3.10
N SER A 49 17.50 -7.96 -2.61
CA SER A 49 18.01 -7.92 -1.24
C SER A 49 17.05 -7.29 -0.23
N GLN A 50 15.90 -6.75 -0.68
CA GLN A 50 14.91 -6.18 0.23
C GLN A 50 14.29 -7.27 1.12
N THR A 51 14.04 -6.92 2.38
CA THR A 51 13.47 -7.82 3.38
C THR A 51 12.10 -7.28 3.85
N CYS A 52 11.82 -7.29 5.16
CA CYS A 52 10.61 -6.72 5.73
C CYS A 52 10.93 -5.37 6.40
N CYS A 53 9.94 -4.47 6.47
CA CYS A 53 10.07 -3.16 7.14
C CYS A 53 10.21 -3.25 8.66
N GLY A 54 10.03 -4.44 9.25
CA GLY A 54 10.14 -4.67 10.70
C GLY A 54 8.92 -4.25 11.52
N GLN A 55 7.87 -3.73 10.88
CA GLN A 55 6.69 -3.20 11.57
C GLN A 55 6.03 -4.16 12.59
N PRO A 56 5.85 -5.48 12.31
CA PRO A 56 5.26 -6.38 13.30
C PRO A 56 6.07 -6.49 14.61
N ALA A 57 7.39 -6.60 14.51
CA ALA A 57 8.30 -6.63 15.65
C ALA A 57 8.36 -5.25 16.35
N PHE A 58 8.32 -4.17 15.57
CA PHE A 58 8.24 -2.82 16.12
C PHE A 58 6.95 -2.65 16.96
N ASN A 59 5.80 -3.05 16.46
CA ASN A 59 4.53 -2.89 17.16
C ASN A 59 4.40 -3.78 18.41
N SER A 60 5.19 -4.86 18.53
CA SER A 60 5.26 -5.70 19.73
C SER A 60 6.27 -5.20 20.77
N GLY A 61 7.04 -4.16 20.47
CA GLY A 61 8.12 -3.66 21.33
C GLY A 61 9.46 -4.38 21.15
N ASP A 62 9.55 -5.35 20.22
CA ASP A 62 10.77 -6.08 19.91
C ASP A 62 11.66 -5.28 18.96
N ARG A 63 12.34 -4.28 19.52
CA ARG A 63 13.19 -3.34 18.77
C ARG A 63 14.40 -4.03 18.13
N ASP A 64 14.93 -5.07 18.75
CA ASP A 64 16.12 -5.77 18.26
C ASP A 64 15.80 -6.58 16.99
N HIS A 65 14.69 -7.33 16.97
CA HIS A 65 14.26 -8.00 15.76
C HIS A 65 13.80 -7.01 14.68
N ALA A 66 13.14 -5.91 15.07
CA ALA A 66 12.78 -4.85 14.12
C ALA A 66 14.03 -4.29 13.41
N ARG A 67 15.11 -3.99 14.16
CA ARG A 67 16.39 -3.55 13.58
C ARG A 67 17.02 -4.62 12.69
N SER A 68 17.09 -5.86 13.18
CA SER A 68 17.73 -6.97 12.45
C SER A 68 17.09 -7.17 11.08
N VAL A 69 15.75 -7.16 11.04
CA VAL A 69 14.98 -7.40 9.81
C VAL A 69 14.97 -6.19 8.88
N ALA A 70 14.95 -4.96 9.41
CA ALA A 70 14.86 -3.74 8.60
C ALA A 70 16.22 -3.25 8.07
N ARG A 71 17.35 -3.64 8.71
CA ARG A 71 18.70 -3.19 8.33
C ARG A 71 19.01 -3.37 6.83
N PRO A 72 18.72 -4.51 6.17
CA PRO A 72 19.00 -4.69 4.75
C PRO A 72 18.32 -3.68 3.83
N LEU A 73 17.18 -3.10 4.24
CA LEU A 73 16.47 -2.10 3.43
C LEU A 73 17.30 -0.83 3.23
N ILE A 74 18.10 -0.44 4.23
CA ILE A 74 18.91 0.78 4.18
C ILE A 74 19.90 0.71 3.03
N GLU A 75 20.60 -0.41 2.90
CA GLU A 75 21.58 -0.63 1.82
C GLU A 75 20.87 -0.90 0.49
N ALA A 76 19.83 -1.75 0.49
CA ALA A 76 19.12 -2.15 -0.73
C ALA A 76 18.54 -0.96 -1.50
N PHE A 77 18.18 0.12 -0.79
CA PHE A 77 17.55 1.30 -1.38
C PHE A 77 18.44 2.55 -1.39
N ALA A 78 19.72 2.47 -1.02
CA ALA A 78 20.60 3.62 -0.84
C ALA A 78 20.74 4.49 -2.11
N ASP A 79 20.81 3.87 -3.28
CA ASP A 79 21.18 4.55 -4.54
C ASP A 79 19.99 5.04 -5.38
N PHE A 80 18.76 4.87 -4.91
CA PHE A 80 17.56 5.38 -5.61
C PHE A 80 17.24 6.82 -5.25
N ASP A 81 16.68 7.58 -6.19
CA ASP A 81 16.16 8.92 -5.91
C ASP A 81 14.98 8.82 -4.92
N TYR A 82 14.11 7.80 -5.08
CA TYR A 82 12.97 7.53 -4.20
C TYR A 82 12.77 6.04 -3.91
N VAL A 83 12.13 5.76 -2.78
CA VAL A 83 11.60 4.44 -2.43
C VAL A 83 10.09 4.55 -2.38
N VAL A 84 9.40 3.64 -3.06
CA VAL A 84 7.93 3.63 -3.09
C VAL A 84 7.42 2.29 -2.60
N ALA A 85 6.43 2.31 -1.70
CA ALA A 85 5.75 1.11 -1.24
C ALA A 85 4.25 1.17 -1.56
N PRO A 86 3.63 0.10 -2.10
CA PRO A 86 2.19 -0.02 -2.24
C PRO A 86 1.55 -0.45 -0.90
N SER A 87 1.89 0.28 0.18
CA SER A 87 1.43 0.02 1.54
C SER A 87 1.69 1.23 2.41
N GLY A 88 0.62 1.82 2.94
CA GLY A 88 0.72 2.88 3.94
C GLY A 88 1.40 2.40 5.23
N SER A 89 1.20 1.14 5.63
CA SER A 89 1.82 0.58 6.84
C SER A 89 3.34 0.42 6.70
N CYS A 90 3.81 -0.07 5.56
CA CYS A 90 5.23 -0.23 5.29
C CYS A 90 5.94 1.10 5.05
N ALA A 91 5.34 1.99 4.25
CA ALA A 91 5.88 3.32 4.03
C ALA A 91 5.91 4.12 5.35
N GLY A 92 4.88 4.03 6.19
CA GLY A 92 4.82 4.68 7.50
C GLY A 92 5.91 4.17 8.44
N MET A 93 6.09 2.85 8.52
CA MET A 93 7.19 2.24 9.28
C MET A 93 8.56 2.79 8.85
N ILE A 94 8.81 2.89 7.55
CA ILE A 94 10.11 3.36 7.04
C ILE A 94 10.27 4.87 7.27
N ARG A 95 9.26 5.66 6.93
CA ARG A 95 9.35 7.12 6.92
C ARG A 95 9.30 7.73 8.32
N GLU A 96 8.43 7.23 9.19
CA GLU A 96 8.20 7.84 10.50
C GLU A 96 8.99 7.17 11.64
N HIS A 97 9.35 5.89 11.49
CA HIS A 97 9.91 5.11 12.61
C HIS A 97 11.35 4.61 12.38
N MET A 98 11.84 4.52 11.14
CA MET A 98 13.16 3.94 10.85
C MET A 98 14.31 4.77 11.41
N ALA A 99 14.22 6.10 11.33
CA ALA A 99 15.24 7.01 11.86
C ALA A 99 15.45 6.81 13.37
N ASP A 100 14.34 6.74 14.12
CA ASP A 100 14.37 6.50 15.56
C ASP A 100 14.82 5.08 15.92
N LEU A 101 14.47 4.09 15.09
CA LEU A 101 14.86 2.70 15.30
C LEU A 101 16.39 2.52 15.27
N PHE A 102 17.09 3.29 14.43
CA PHE A 102 18.55 3.23 14.25
C PHE A 102 19.32 4.43 14.82
N LYS A 103 18.67 5.32 15.59
CA LYS A 103 19.27 6.57 16.07
C LYS A 103 20.58 6.42 16.86
N ASP A 104 20.73 5.30 17.56
CA ASP A 104 21.88 5.00 18.42
C ASP A 104 22.97 4.18 17.69
N ASP A 105 22.75 3.80 16.42
CA ASP A 105 23.74 3.11 15.59
C ASP A 105 24.59 4.14 14.82
N PRO A 106 25.89 4.28 15.12
CA PRO A 106 26.73 5.32 14.53
C PRO A 106 26.95 5.15 13.02
N HIS A 107 26.68 3.97 12.46
CA HIS A 107 26.84 3.69 11.04
C HIS A 107 25.51 3.79 10.27
N LEU A 108 24.39 3.52 10.94
CA LEU A 108 23.08 3.46 10.29
C LEU A 108 22.16 4.65 10.59
N ALA A 109 22.45 5.48 11.59
CA ALA A 109 21.57 6.60 11.95
C ALA A 109 21.34 7.56 10.76
N ASP A 110 22.40 7.98 10.06
CA ASP A 110 22.29 8.87 8.90
C ASP A 110 21.67 8.16 7.68
N PRO A 111 22.13 6.95 7.28
CA PRO A 111 21.48 6.18 6.22
C PRO A 111 19.99 5.91 6.46
N ALA A 112 19.57 5.60 7.68
CA ALA A 112 18.17 5.37 8.02
C ALA A 112 17.32 6.65 7.88
N ARG A 113 17.87 7.80 8.29
CA ARG A 113 17.23 9.12 8.05
C ARG A 113 17.11 9.43 6.56
N ALA A 114 18.16 9.16 5.79
CA ALA A 114 18.16 9.38 4.35
C ALA A 114 17.13 8.48 3.63
N LEU A 115 17.03 7.21 4.03
CA LEU A 115 16.00 6.29 3.54
C LEU A 115 14.60 6.83 3.85
N ALA A 116 14.34 7.16 5.12
CA ALA A 116 13.05 7.67 5.58
C ALA A 116 12.60 8.90 4.76
N ALA A 117 13.50 9.86 4.53
CA ALA A 117 13.21 11.10 3.83
C ALA A 117 12.81 10.92 2.35
N LYS A 118 13.18 9.79 1.73
CA LYS A 118 12.88 9.48 0.33
C LYS A 118 11.85 8.37 0.15
N THR A 119 11.23 7.89 1.23
CA THR A 119 10.19 6.86 1.16
C THR A 119 8.79 7.44 1.09
N TYR A 120 7.99 6.95 0.14
CA TYR A 120 6.62 7.38 -0.10
C TYR A 120 5.67 6.19 -0.24
N GLU A 121 4.40 6.41 0.11
CA GLU A 121 3.31 5.51 -0.28
C GLU A 121 2.97 5.76 -1.75
N LEU A 122 2.62 4.69 -2.49
CA LEU A 122 2.41 4.71 -3.94
C LEU A 122 1.50 5.83 -4.44
N THR A 123 0.27 5.94 -3.93
CA THR A 123 -0.67 6.96 -4.42
C THR A 123 -0.21 8.37 -4.09
N SER A 124 0.36 8.61 -2.91
CA SER A 124 0.96 9.89 -2.54
C SER A 124 2.14 10.25 -3.44
N PHE A 125 3.00 9.28 -3.76
CA PHE A 125 4.13 9.51 -4.66
C PHE A 125 3.67 9.92 -6.06
N LEU A 126 2.73 9.17 -6.63
CA LEU A 126 2.19 9.46 -7.97
C LEU A 126 1.58 10.86 -8.03
N VAL A 127 0.81 11.24 -7.02
CA VAL A 127 0.06 12.50 -7.02
C VAL A 127 0.92 13.69 -6.62
N ASP A 128 1.67 13.58 -5.53
CA ASP A 128 2.32 14.71 -4.85
C ASP A 128 3.75 14.92 -5.34
N VAL A 129 4.47 13.86 -5.72
CA VAL A 129 5.85 13.94 -6.22
C VAL A 129 5.87 13.97 -7.75
N MET A 130 5.18 13.04 -8.40
CA MET A 130 5.18 12.94 -9.87
C MET A 130 4.13 13.83 -10.54
N GLY A 131 3.22 14.44 -9.77
CA GLY A 131 2.21 15.35 -10.29
C GLY A 131 1.14 14.68 -11.15
N MET A 132 0.95 13.37 -11.02
CA MET A 132 -0.02 12.61 -11.80
C MET A 132 -1.45 13.07 -11.45
N PRO A 133 -2.21 13.66 -12.40
CA PRO A 133 -3.51 14.23 -12.09
C PRO A 133 -4.56 13.14 -11.83
N THR A 134 -4.59 12.11 -12.67
CA THR A 134 -5.49 10.96 -12.57
C THR A 134 -4.80 9.71 -13.15
N ALA A 135 -5.32 8.52 -12.85
CA ALA A 135 -4.96 7.32 -13.60
C ALA A 135 -5.80 7.23 -14.88
N ILE A 136 -5.24 6.59 -15.92
CA ILE A 136 -5.95 6.22 -17.14
C ILE A 136 -6.09 4.70 -17.12
N ALA A 137 -7.31 4.24 -16.86
CA ALA A 137 -7.68 2.83 -16.80
C ALA A 137 -9.20 2.70 -16.93
N ASP A 138 -9.68 1.47 -17.15
CA ASP A 138 -11.11 1.17 -17.23
C ASP A 138 -11.48 0.19 -16.11
N TYR A 139 -12.58 0.45 -15.41
CA TYR A 139 -13.16 -0.48 -14.44
C TYR A 139 -14.66 -0.23 -14.32
N LYS A 140 -15.48 -1.23 -14.65
CA LYS A 140 -16.94 -1.11 -14.58
C LYS A 140 -17.44 -1.62 -13.24
N GLY A 141 -17.88 -0.72 -12.37
CA GLY A 141 -18.43 -1.09 -11.07
C GLY A 141 -18.57 0.09 -10.12
N THR A 142 -19.25 -0.18 -9.02
CA THR A 142 -19.31 0.75 -7.88
C THR A 142 -18.31 0.30 -6.83
N VAL A 143 -17.33 1.16 -6.56
CA VAL A 143 -16.28 0.90 -5.58
C VAL A 143 -16.53 1.69 -4.30
N THR A 144 -16.06 1.16 -3.18
CA THR A 144 -15.89 1.89 -1.93
C THR A 144 -14.44 1.83 -1.48
N TYR A 145 -14.00 2.80 -0.68
CA TYR A 145 -12.59 2.96 -0.32
C TYR A 145 -12.39 2.97 1.20
N HIS A 146 -11.46 2.15 1.69
CA HIS A 146 -11.00 2.17 3.08
C HIS A 146 -9.68 2.93 3.22
N ASP A 147 -9.69 3.98 4.03
CA ASP A 147 -8.51 4.73 4.42
C ASP A 147 -7.73 3.97 5.49
N SER A 148 -6.61 3.36 5.09
CA SER A 148 -5.79 2.60 6.03
C SER A 148 -5.24 3.52 7.13
N CYS A 149 -5.21 3.02 8.37
CA CYS A 149 -4.85 3.86 9.51
C CYS A 149 -3.41 4.40 9.44
N SER A 150 -2.44 3.60 8.99
CA SER A 150 -1.06 4.06 8.82
C SER A 150 -0.95 5.03 7.63
N GLY A 151 -1.55 4.71 6.48
CA GLY A 151 -1.55 5.62 5.34
C GLY A 151 -2.16 6.99 5.69
N LEU A 152 -3.30 6.99 6.38
CA LEU A 152 -3.98 8.22 6.77
C LEU A 152 -3.25 8.98 7.89
N ARG A 153 -2.98 8.33 9.02
CA ARG A 153 -2.53 9.01 10.24
C ARG A 153 -1.03 9.29 10.28
N GLU A 154 -0.22 8.43 9.66
CA GLU A 154 1.25 8.60 9.63
C GLU A 154 1.68 9.36 8.39
N LEU A 155 1.05 9.10 7.24
CA LEU A 155 1.52 9.64 5.94
C LEU A 155 0.60 10.69 5.32
N GLY A 156 -0.60 10.91 5.86
CA GLY A 156 -1.57 11.88 5.32
C GLY A 156 -2.21 11.46 4.00
N VAL A 157 -2.19 10.17 3.65
CA VAL A 157 -2.82 9.63 2.45
C VAL A 157 -4.34 9.65 2.61
N LYS A 158 -5.03 10.47 1.81
CA LYS A 158 -6.49 10.61 1.87
C LYS A 158 -7.08 10.97 0.51
N ASP A 159 -6.69 12.11 -0.03
CA ASP A 159 -7.25 12.63 -1.28
C ASP A 159 -6.58 12.02 -2.52
N GLN A 160 -5.34 11.55 -2.38
CA GLN A 160 -4.51 11.05 -3.47
C GLN A 160 -5.12 9.81 -4.16
N PRO A 161 -5.55 8.74 -3.44
CA PRO A 161 -6.23 7.61 -4.06
C PRO A 161 -7.49 8.03 -4.82
N ARG A 162 -8.32 8.89 -4.20
CA ARG A 162 -9.59 9.38 -4.77
C ARG A 162 -9.37 10.21 -6.02
N ARG A 163 -8.35 11.08 -6.02
CA ARG A 163 -7.93 11.87 -7.18
C ARG A 163 -7.51 10.97 -8.34
N LEU A 164 -6.74 9.92 -8.08
CA LEU A 164 -6.35 8.97 -9.13
C LEU A 164 -7.55 8.21 -9.70
N LEU A 165 -8.46 7.76 -8.83
CA LEU A 165 -9.67 7.01 -9.21
C LEU A 165 -10.64 7.81 -10.08
N LYS A 166 -10.65 9.14 -10.02
CA LYS A 166 -11.50 10.00 -10.88
C LYS A 166 -11.23 9.84 -12.38
N GLY A 167 -10.06 9.36 -12.78
CA GLY A 167 -9.74 9.10 -14.19
C GLY A 167 -10.04 7.69 -14.66
N VAL A 168 -10.58 6.82 -13.80
CA VAL A 168 -10.92 5.44 -14.17
C VAL A 168 -12.29 5.42 -14.83
N GLU A 169 -12.35 5.05 -16.11
CA GLU A 169 -13.59 5.05 -16.87
C GLU A 169 -14.53 3.91 -16.41
N GLY A 170 -15.81 4.24 -16.23
CA GLY A 170 -16.85 3.29 -15.80
C GLY A 170 -16.91 3.04 -14.29
N LEU A 171 -16.02 3.64 -13.50
CA LEU A 171 -15.94 3.48 -12.05
C LEU A 171 -16.78 4.55 -11.35
N THR A 172 -17.63 4.11 -10.41
CA THR A 172 -18.34 5.01 -9.49
C THR A 172 -17.82 4.81 -8.08
N LEU A 173 -17.38 5.87 -7.41
CA LEU A 173 -16.93 5.80 -6.01
C LEU A 173 -18.08 6.18 -5.07
N THR A 174 -18.45 5.26 -4.18
CA THR A 174 -19.31 5.51 -3.02
C THR A 174 -18.46 5.50 -1.76
N GLU A 175 -18.40 6.65 -1.06
CA GLU A 175 -17.60 6.78 0.16
C GLU A 175 -18.07 5.82 1.26
N LEU A 176 -17.10 5.20 1.93
CA LEU A 176 -17.32 4.23 2.99
C LEU A 176 -17.71 4.96 4.29
N PRO A 177 -18.85 4.63 4.92
CA PRO A 177 -19.11 5.05 6.30
C PRO A 177 -17.95 4.62 7.21
N SER A 178 -17.52 5.52 8.08
CA SER A 178 -16.40 5.25 8.98
C SER A 178 -15.10 4.86 8.26
N ALA A 179 -14.85 5.37 7.04
CA ALA A 179 -13.68 5.01 6.21
C ALA A 179 -12.35 5.03 6.97
N GLU A 180 -12.19 5.99 7.89
CA GLU A 180 -10.99 6.25 8.70
C GLU A 180 -10.88 5.38 9.98
N VAL A 181 -11.92 4.59 10.28
CA VAL A 181 -11.92 3.65 11.40
C VAL A 181 -11.13 2.39 11.01
N CYS A 182 -10.21 1.99 11.89
CA CYS A 182 -9.32 0.85 11.68
C CYS A 182 -10.08 -0.43 11.34
N CYS A 183 -9.56 -1.22 10.39
CA CYS A 183 -10.12 -2.51 9.99
C CYS A 183 -9.92 -3.64 11.01
N GLY A 184 -9.08 -3.45 12.04
CA GLY A 184 -8.78 -4.45 13.07
C GLY A 184 -7.56 -5.35 12.78
N PHE A 185 -6.86 -5.20 11.66
CA PHE A 185 -5.72 -6.08 11.34
C PHE A 185 -4.44 -5.80 12.18
N GLY A 186 -4.07 -4.52 12.28
CA GLY A 186 -2.78 -3.97 12.76
C GLY A 186 -1.76 -4.92 13.44
N GLY A 187 -0.69 -5.29 12.73
CA GLY A 187 0.46 -6.00 13.29
C GLY A 187 0.09 -7.36 13.89
N THR A 188 0.28 -7.52 15.21
CA THR A 188 -0.14 -8.72 15.95
C THR A 188 -1.48 -8.56 16.67
N PHE A 189 -2.20 -7.45 16.45
CA PHE A 189 -3.44 -7.13 17.16
C PHE A 189 -4.53 -8.17 16.92
N CYS A 190 -4.76 -8.54 15.65
CA CYS A 190 -5.77 -9.55 15.31
C CYS A 190 -5.48 -10.93 15.91
N VAL A 191 -4.22 -11.24 16.17
CA VAL A 191 -3.78 -12.49 16.82
C VAL A 191 -3.90 -12.39 18.35
N LYS A 192 -3.54 -11.25 18.94
CA LYS A 192 -3.56 -11.04 20.41
C LYS A 192 -4.96 -10.79 20.95
N TYR A 193 -5.81 -10.10 20.19
CA TYR A 193 -7.15 -9.67 20.58
C TYR A 193 -8.19 -10.04 19.52
N PRO A 194 -8.37 -11.35 19.23
CA PRO A 194 -9.19 -11.82 18.12
C PRO A 194 -10.65 -11.37 18.23
N ASP A 195 -11.23 -11.38 19.43
CA ASP A 195 -12.63 -10.97 19.63
C ASP A 195 -12.86 -9.48 19.30
N ILE A 196 -11.92 -8.62 19.70
CA ILE A 196 -11.98 -7.18 19.42
C ILE A 196 -11.78 -6.93 17.93
N SER A 197 -10.75 -7.55 17.34
CA SER A 197 -10.51 -7.49 15.89
C SER A 197 -11.72 -7.95 15.09
N ASN A 198 -12.36 -9.05 15.51
CA ASN A 198 -13.54 -9.58 14.85
C ASN A 198 -14.72 -8.62 14.95
N LYS A 199 -14.95 -7.98 16.11
CA LYS A 199 -15.99 -6.94 16.24
C LYS A 199 -15.72 -5.77 15.31
N MET A 200 -14.48 -5.25 15.28
CA MET A 200 -14.09 -4.13 14.43
C MET A 200 -14.30 -4.42 12.94
N VAL A 201 -13.86 -5.59 12.48
CA VAL A 201 -14.02 -5.96 11.06
C VAL A 201 -15.48 -6.28 10.71
N SER A 202 -16.29 -6.76 11.66
CA SER A 202 -17.73 -6.96 11.43
C SER A 202 -18.45 -5.63 11.21
N ASP A 203 -18.17 -4.63 12.04
CA ASP A 203 -18.71 -3.27 11.84
C ASP A 203 -18.28 -2.69 10.49
N LYS A 204 -17.03 -2.98 10.10
CA LYS A 204 -16.49 -2.57 8.81
C LYS A 204 -17.22 -3.23 7.64
N THR A 205 -17.52 -4.53 7.69
CA THR A 205 -18.23 -5.22 6.60
C THR A 205 -19.69 -4.81 6.49
N GLU A 206 -20.32 -4.43 7.60
CA GLU A 206 -21.65 -3.80 7.61
C GLU A 206 -21.62 -2.43 6.90
N ASP A 207 -20.67 -1.56 7.25
CA ASP A 207 -20.48 -0.26 6.59
C ASP A 207 -20.21 -0.42 5.09
N ILE A 208 -19.35 -1.37 4.71
CA ILE A 208 -19.05 -1.68 3.30
C ILE A 208 -20.33 -2.07 2.56
N ALA A 209 -21.13 -2.99 3.11
CA ALA A 209 -22.34 -3.42 2.44
C ALA A 209 -23.40 -2.32 2.36
N ALA A 210 -23.46 -1.43 3.35
CA ALA A 210 -24.38 -0.28 3.35
C ALA A 210 -24.09 0.70 2.20
N THR A 211 -22.88 0.70 1.63
CA THR A 211 -22.56 1.52 0.45
C THR A 211 -23.22 1.03 -0.85
N GLY A 212 -23.62 -0.24 -0.91
CA GLY A 212 -24.05 -0.88 -2.15
C GLY A 212 -22.94 -1.07 -3.18
N ALA A 213 -21.67 -0.83 -2.84
CA ALA A 213 -20.53 -1.08 -3.71
C ALA A 213 -20.33 -2.59 -3.94
N ASP A 214 -19.98 -2.94 -5.18
CA ASP A 214 -19.59 -4.31 -5.55
C ASP A 214 -18.12 -4.59 -5.27
N THR A 215 -17.32 -3.54 -5.01
CA THR A 215 -15.87 -3.63 -4.87
C THR A 215 -15.35 -2.77 -3.72
N LEU A 216 -14.52 -3.35 -2.86
CA LEU A 216 -13.74 -2.68 -1.82
C LEU A 216 -12.31 -2.44 -2.30
N LEU A 217 -11.85 -1.19 -2.16
CA LEU A 217 -10.48 -0.77 -2.42
C LEU A 217 -9.79 -0.29 -1.14
N ALA A 218 -8.48 -0.53 -1.05
CA ALA A 218 -7.61 0.07 -0.04
C ALA A 218 -6.16 0.13 -0.52
N GLY A 219 -5.35 0.93 0.16
CA GLY A 219 -3.89 1.05 -0.07
C GLY A 219 -3.02 0.15 0.82
N ASP A 220 -3.61 -0.80 1.57
CA ASP A 220 -2.86 -1.71 2.43
C ASP A 220 -3.41 -3.14 2.36
N LEU A 221 -2.57 -4.07 1.93
CA LEU A 221 -2.95 -5.48 1.74
C LEU A 221 -3.36 -6.17 3.04
N GLY A 222 -2.73 -5.85 4.17
CA GLY A 222 -3.14 -6.40 5.48
C GLY A 222 -4.58 -6.04 5.84
N CYS A 223 -5.00 -4.80 5.54
CA CYS A 223 -6.39 -4.39 5.75
C CYS A 223 -7.34 -5.17 4.83
N LEU A 224 -6.98 -5.31 3.55
CA LEU A 224 -7.76 -6.05 2.56
C LEU A 224 -7.91 -7.52 2.92
N LEU A 225 -6.84 -8.19 3.34
CA LEU A 225 -6.89 -9.60 3.77
C LEU A 225 -7.88 -9.80 4.93
N ASN A 226 -7.88 -8.90 5.90
CA ASN A 226 -8.80 -8.98 7.05
C ASN A 226 -10.26 -8.77 6.61
N MET A 227 -10.52 -7.70 5.86
CA MET A 227 -11.89 -7.35 5.42
C MET A 227 -12.43 -8.36 4.41
N ALA A 228 -11.65 -8.74 3.39
CA ALA A 228 -12.04 -9.73 2.39
C ALA A 228 -12.34 -11.09 3.03
N GLY A 229 -11.49 -11.55 3.95
CA GLY A 229 -11.73 -12.78 4.69
C GLY A 229 -12.99 -12.74 5.55
N LYS A 230 -13.39 -11.57 6.06
CA LYS A 230 -14.65 -11.40 6.80
C LYS A 230 -15.85 -11.36 5.84
N LEU A 231 -15.78 -10.59 4.77
CA LEU A 231 -16.82 -10.50 3.72
C LEU A 231 -17.17 -11.88 3.17
N SER A 232 -16.15 -12.68 2.84
CA SER A 232 -16.29 -14.06 2.36
C SER A 232 -17.00 -14.95 3.38
N ARG A 233 -16.60 -14.93 4.65
CA ARG A 233 -17.23 -15.71 5.73
C ARG A 233 -18.70 -15.31 5.99
N GLU A 234 -19.05 -14.07 5.71
CA GLU A 234 -20.42 -13.56 5.81
C GLU A 234 -21.25 -13.81 4.53
N GLY A 235 -20.65 -14.38 3.49
CA GLY A 235 -21.32 -14.63 2.20
C GLY A 235 -21.67 -13.33 1.45
N ARG A 236 -20.96 -12.23 1.73
CA ARG A 236 -21.19 -10.94 1.06
C ARG A 236 -20.46 -10.91 -0.29
N PRO A 237 -21.15 -10.65 -1.41
CA PRO A 237 -20.55 -10.69 -2.75
C PRO A 237 -19.82 -9.38 -3.08
N VAL A 238 -18.85 -8.98 -2.25
CA VAL A 238 -18.03 -7.77 -2.46
C VAL A 238 -16.60 -8.20 -2.78
N LYS A 239 -16.11 -7.80 -3.95
CA LYS A 239 -14.73 -8.06 -4.37
C LYS A 239 -13.78 -7.14 -3.63
N ALA A 240 -12.60 -7.61 -3.27
CA ALA A 240 -11.56 -6.78 -2.67
C ALA A 240 -10.33 -6.71 -3.58
N TYR A 241 -9.86 -5.50 -3.90
CA TYR A 241 -8.62 -5.27 -4.66
C TYR A 241 -7.76 -4.20 -3.98
N HIS A 242 -6.46 -4.29 -4.19
CA HIS A 242 -5.59 -3.17 -3.89
C HIS A 242 -5.85 -2.05 -4.91
N VAL A 243 -5.87 -0.80 -4.46
CA VAL A 243 -6.17 0.35 -5.34
C VAL A 243 -5.23 0.42 -6.55
N ALA A 244 -3.97 0.02 -6.37
CA ALA A 244 -2.98 -0.06 -7.47
C ALA A 244 -3.46 -0.94 -8.63
N GLU A 245 -4.11 -2.07 -8.35
CA GLU A 245 -4.59 -3.00 -9.39
C GLU A 245 -5.62 -2.30 -10.29
N ILE A 246 -6.58 -1.58 -9.70
CA ILE A 246 -7.59 -0.83 -10.46
C ILE A 246 -6.95 0.30 -11.25
N LEU A 247 -6.07 1.09 -10.62
CA LEU A 247 -5.40 2.22 -11.28
C LEU A 247 -4.49 1.78 -12.44
N ALA A 248 -3.95 0.56 -12.37
CA ALA A 248 -3.13 -0.02 -13.44
C ALA A 248 -3.96 -0.65 -14.57
N GLY A 249 -5.28 -0.83 -14.38
CA GLY A 249 -6.15 -1.57 -15.31
C GLY A 249 -6.03 -3.09 -15.18
N MET A 250 -5.77 -3.58 -13.97
CA MET A 250 -5.55 -5.00 -13.64
C MET A 250 -6.61 -5.52 -12.66
N GLY A 251 -7.83 -4.96 -12.72
CA GLY A 251 -8.96 -5.29 -11.85
C GLY A 251 -9.88 -6.41 -12.36
N ASP A 252 -9.47 -7.14 -13.40
CA ASP A 252 -10.25 -8.19 -14.07
C ASP A 252 -9.93 -9.62 -13.58
N GLY A 253 -8.84 -9.78 -12.82
CA GLY A 253 -8.46 -11.05 -12.19
C GLY A 253 -9.28 -11.41 -10.94
N PRO A 254 -9.03 -12.58 -10.33
CA PRO A 254 -9.72 -13.01 -9.11
C PRO A 254 -9.48 -12.01 -7.98
N ALA A 255 -10.53 -11.73 -7.19
CA ALA A 255 -10.42 -10.81 -6.06
C ALA A 255 -9.59 -11.42 -4.92
N ILE A 256 -9.15 -10.58 -3.97
CA ILE A 256 -8.45 -11.06 -2.77
C ILE A 256 -9.38 -11.99 -2.00
N GLY A 257 -8.94 -13.23 -1.76
CA GLY A 257 -9.72 -14.26 -1.09
C GLY A 257 -10.53 -15.17 -2.02
N GLU A 258 -10.53 -14.92 -3.33
CA GLU A 258 -11.07 -15.83 -4.35
C GLU A 258 -9.97 -16.76 -4.88
N PRO A 259 -10.31 -18.01 -5.27
CA PRO A 259 -9.35 -18.93 -5.88
C PRO A 259 -8.82 -18.38 -7.21
N ALA A 260 -7.60 -18.78 -7.57
CA ALA A 260 -7.06 -18.44 -8.88
C ALA A 260 -7.91 -19.08 -10.00
N ILE A 261 -8.02 -18.40 -11.14
CA ILE A 261 -8.76 -18.93 -12.29
C ILE A 261 -8.17 -20.30 -12.67
N GLY A 262 -8.94 -21.37 -12.46
CA GLY A 262 -8.55 -22.75 -12.77
C GLY A 262 -8.28 -23.66 -11.56
N GLU A 263 -8.32 -23.16 -10.33
CA GLU A 263 -8.28 -24.00 -9.12
C GLU A 263 -9.70 -24.26 -8.59
N PRO A 264 -10.10 -25.52 -8.35
CA PRO A 264 -11.41 -25.82 -7.79
C PRO A 264 -11.53 -25.33 -6.34
N GLU A 265 -12.72 -24.85 -5.96
CA GLU A 265 -13.07 -24.58 -4.56
C GLU A 265 -12.92 -25.88 -3.74
N SER A 266 -12.04 -25.88 -2.74
CA SER A 266 -11.80 -27.01 -1.84
C SER A 266 -12.72 -27.01 -0.63
#